data_AF-A0A3D5YET9-F1
#
_entry.id   AF-A0A3D5YET9-F1
#
_cell.length_a   1.000
_cell.length_b   1.000
_cell.length_c   1.000
_cell.angle_alpha   90.00
_cell.angle_beta   90.00
_cell.angle_gamma   90.00
#
_symmetry.space_group_name_H-M   'P 1'
#
loop_
_entity.id
_entity.type
_entity.pdbx_description
1 polymer ?
#
loop_
_entity_poly.entity_id
_entity_poly.type
_entity_poly.pdbx_seq_one_letter_code
_entity_poly.pdbx_strand_id
1 'polypeptide(L)'
;MVNTLSFHKYLKGIVETNDSEDAEKIKTMNLISKGYALFYKNSKNKHPSIPDGAKYTAIDSPEMFQKYVGAGVEKTLKTVPALVDEQKTEVIFYDNYLPILPYFNCSPGFTRSAKDKRGWSDTPYLVSRIDMEKCTDFNGHGV
;
A
#
# COMPACT_ATOMS: atom_id res chain seq x y z
N MET A 1 15.65 -4.36 15.18
CA MET A 1 16.54 -3.41 14.46
C MET A 1 15.65 -2.43 13.70
N VAL A 2 15.97 -1.13 13.66
CA VAL A 2 15.21 -0.15 12.85
C VAL A 2 16.11 0.29 11.71
N ASN A 3 15.66 0.07 10.48
CA ASN A 3 16.40 0.49 9.28
C ASN A 3 16.04 1.94 8.93
N THR A 4 17.06 2.74 8.60
CA THR A 4 16.86 4.08 8.03
C THR A 4 17.23 4.02 6.55
N LEU A 5 16.31 4.37 5.67
CA LEU A 5 16.54 4.36 4.23
C LEU A 5 15.86 5.53 3.54
N SER A 6 16.34 5.88 2.34
CA SER A 6 15.65 6.87 1.51
C SER A 6 14.28 6.32 1.10
N PHE A 7 13.31 7.21 0.98
CA PHE A 7 11.94 6.83 0.62
C PHE A 7 11.89 6.05 -0.71
N HIS A 8 12.68 6.47 -1.69
CA HIS A 8 12.79 5.77 -2.97
C HIS A 8 13.30 4.32 -2.83
N LYS A 9 14.35 4.11 -2.03
CA LYS A 9 14.86 2.76 -1.74
C LYS A 9 13.84 1.92 -0.98
N TYR A 10 12.99 2.55 -0.16
CA TYR A 10 11.93 1.85 0.56
C TYR A 10 10.90 1.29 -0.40
N LEU A 11 10.43 2.11 -1.34
CA LEU A 11 9.47 1.70 -2.35
C LEU A 11 9.99 0.53 -3.19
N LYS A 12 11.26 0.54 -3.59
CA LYS A 12 11.88 -0.57 -4.32
C LYS A 12 11.94 -1.89 -3.54
N GLY A 13 11.90 -1.82 -2.22
CA GLY A 13 11.88 -3.00 -1.35
C GLY A 13 10.47 -3.52 -1.02
N ILE A 14 9.41 -2.83 -1.45
CA ILE A 14 8.02 -3.28 -1.30
C ILE A 14 7.74 -4.37 -2.34
N VAL A 15 7.13 -5.48 -1.93
CA VAL A 15 6.82 -6.63 -2.79
C VAL A 15 5.39 -7.09 -2.58
N GLU A 16 4.45 -6.27 -3.05
CA GLU A 16 3.02 -6.61 -3.10
C GLU A 16 2.63 -7.32 -4.41
N THR A 17 3.51 -7.24 -5.41
CA THR A 17 3.39 -7.89 -6.72
C THR A 17 4.69 -8.57 -7.11
N ASN A 18 4.68 -9.27 -8.25
CA ASN A 18 5.82 -9.94 -8.83
C ASN A 18 5.97 -9.64 -10.34
N ASP A 19 7.14 -9.97 -10.92
CA ASP A 19 7.49 -9.66 -12.31
C ASP A 19 6.67 -10.39 -13.38
N SER A 20 5.92 -11.44 -13.02
CA SER A 20 5.04 -12.17 -13.95
C SER A 20 3.64 -11.55 -14.06
N GLU A 21 3.33 -10.53 -13.25
CA GLU A 21 2.04 -9.84 -13.29
C GLU A 21 2.01 -8.76 -14.38
N ASP A 22 0.79 -8.32 -14.73
CA ASP A 22 0.58 -7.27 -15.70
C ASP A 22 1.26 -5.94 -15.27
N ALA A 23 1.88 -5.25 -16.23
CA ALA A 23 2.66 -4.05 -15.95
C ALA A 23 1.80 -2.91 -15.37
N GLU A 24 0.56 -2.76 -15.81
CA GLU A 24 -0.35 -1.73 -15.29
C GLU A 24 -0.84 -2.08 -13.89
N LYS A 25 -1.02 -3.38 -13.59
CA LYS A 25 -1.24 -3.83 -12.21
C LYS A 25 -0.05 -3.45 -11.31
N ILE A 26 1.18 -3.76 -11.75
CA ILE A 26 2.39 -3.43 -10.97
C ILE A 26 2.51 -1.92 -10.74
N LYS A 27 2.32 -1.10 -11.80
CA LYS A 27 2.32 0.37 -11.70
C LYS A 27 1.27 0.88 -10.72
N THR A 28 0.05 0.34 -10.79
CA THR A 28 -1.05 0.71 -9.88
C THR A 28 -0.68 0.38 -8.44
N MET A 29 -0.17 -0.84 -8.19
CA MET A 29 0.23 -1.28 -6.86
C MET A 29 1.40 -0.45 -6.31
N ASN A 30 2.37 -0.07 -7.13
CA ASN A 30 3.45 0.83 -6.75
C ASN A 30 2.94 2.23 -6.35
N LEU A 31 1.98 2.80 -7.10
CA LEU A 31 1.40 4.11 -6.79
C LEU A 31 0.62 4.12 -5.48
N ILE A 32 -0.27 3.14 -5.28
CA ILE A 32 -1.06 3.08 -4.04
C ILE A 32 -0.17 2.73 -2.84
N SER A 33 0.83 1.87 -3.01
CA SER A 33 1.81 1.56 -1.96
C SER A 33 2.62 2.78 -1.55
N LYS A 34 3.02 3.61 -2.53
CA LYS A 34 3.68 4.90 -2.27
C LYS A 34 2.75 5.87 -1.53
N GLY A 35 1.50 5.98 -1.96
CA GLY A 35 0.49 6.81 -1.30
C GLY A 35 0.30 6.41 0.16
N TYR A 36 0.18 5.11 0.44
CA TYR A 36 0.05 4.56 1.79
C TYR A 36 1.27 4.90 2.67
N ALA A 37 2.48 4.69 2.15
CA ALA A 37 3.71 5.01 2.86
C ALA A 37 3.87 6.52 3.11
N LEU A 38 3.50 7.38 2.15
CA LEU A 38 3.48 8.83 2.34
C LEU A 38 2.45 9.26 3.38
N PHE A 39 1.26 8.64 3.38
CA PHE A 39 0.18 8.94 4.32
C PHE A 39 0.66 8.78 5.77
N TYR A 40 1.31 7.67 6.10
CA TYR A 40 1.85 7.42 7.44
C TYR A 40 3.21 8.05 7.74
N LYS A 41 3.88 8.60 6.73
CA LYS A 41 5.07 9.44 6.95
C LYS A 41 4.69 10.83 7.48
N ASN A 42 3.48 11.31 7.18
CA ASN A 42 2.96 12.54 7.75
C ASN A 42 2.77 12.36 9.26
N SER A 43 3.38 13.22 10.08
CA SER A 43 3.35 13.13 11.55
C SER A 43 1.96 13.29 12.16
N LYS A 44 0.99 13.82 11.40
CA LYS A 44 -0.42 13.89 11.81
C LYS A 44 -1.11 12.52 11.76
N ASN A 45 -0.53 11.57 11.04
CA ASN A 45 -1.08 10.23 10.84
C ASN A 45 -0.19 9.23 11.55
N LYS A 46 -0.80 8.31 12.31
CA LYS A 46 -0.10 7.23 12.97
C LYS A 46 -0.77 5.91 12.63
N HIS A 47 0.02 4.95 12.18
CA HIS A 47 -0.53 3.63 11.89
C HIS A 47 -0.89 2.92 13.20
N PRO A 48 -2.10 2.34 13.35
CA PRO A 48 -2.57 1.74 14.61
C PRO A 48 -1.68 0.61 15.15
N SER A 49 -0.94 -0.07 14.27
CA SER A 49 0.01 -1.12 14.65
C SER A 49 1.31 -0.59 15.28
N ILE A 50 1.54 0.73 15.26
CA ILE A 50 2.77 1.35 15.77
C ILE A 50 2.53 1.80 17.22
N PRO A 51 3.26 1.26 18.22
CA PRO A 51 3.09 1.66 19.61
C PRO A 51 3.45 3.13 19.88
N ASP A 52 2.95 3.70 20.98
CA ASP A 52 3.40 5.01 21.47
C ASP A 52 4.88 4.99 21.84
N GLY A 53 5.60 6.06 21.49
CA GLY A 53 7.05 6.16 21.69
C GLY A 53 7.90 5.30 20.74
N ALA A 54 7.30 4.60 19.76
CA ALA A 54 8.06 3.85 18.76
C ALA A 54 9.00 4.77 17.96
N LYS A 55 10.20 4.26 17.68
CA LYS A 55 11.23 4.95 16.88
C LYS A 55 11.13 4.65 15.37
N TYR A 56 10.03 4.05 14.93
CA TYR A 56 9.79 3.62 13.55
C TYR A 56 8.37 3.98 13.13
N THR A 57 8.14 4.15 11.84
CA THR A 57 6.86 4.59 11.26
C THR A 57 6.20 3.54 10.37
N ALA A 58 6.87 2.41 10.12
CA ALA A 58 6.39 1.30 9.30
C ALA A 58 6.86 -0.04 9.88
N ILE A 59 6.12 -1.11 9.58
CA ILE A 59 6.42 -2.50 9.94
C ILE A 59 6.50 -3.31 8.64
N ASP A 60 7.37 -4.31 8.58
CA ASP A 60 7.57 -5.21 7.43
C ASP A 60 6.59 -6.40 7.40
N SER A 61 5.41 -6.26 8.02
CA SER A 61 4.38 -7.29 8.07
C SER A 61 3.22 -6.91 7.14
N PRO A 62 2.89 -7.75 6.12
CA PRO A 62 1.75 -7.49 5.23
C PRO A 62 0.39 -7.52 5.94
N GLU A 63 0.30 -8.17 7.10
CA GLU A 63 -0.93 -8.20 7.90
C GLU A 63 -1.13 -6.91 8.71
N MET A 64 -0.07 -6.11 8.85
CA MET A 64 -0.05 -4.92 9.71
C MET A 64 0.29 -3.64 8.96
N PHE A 65 0.93 -3.72 7.80
CA PHE A 65 1.35 -2.55 7.02
C PHE A 65 1.54 -2.94 5.53
N GLN A 66 2.78 -3.13 5.08
CA GLN A 66 3.11 -3.45 3.69
C GLN A 66 4.20 -4.53 3.68
N LYS A 67 4.17 -5.42 2.70
CA LYS A 67 5.22 -6.43 2.53
C LYS A 67 6.51 -5.78 2.09
N TYR A 68 7.52 -5.79 2.97
CA TYR A 68 8.85 -5.25 2.67
C TYR A 68 9.90 -6.36 2.77
N VAL A 69 10.65 -6.57 1.68
CA VAL A 69 11.71 -7.59 1.58
C VAL A 69 13.11 -6.94 1.44
N GLY A 70 13.15 -5.62 1.29
CA GLY A 70 14.39 -4.83 1.29
C GLY A 70 15.28 -5.02 0.07
N ALA A 71 16.59 -4.79 0.23
CA ALA A 71 17.53 -4.75 -0.90
C ALA A 71 17.70 -6.09 -1.65
N GLY A 72 17.23 -7.20 -1.08
CA GLY A 72 17.22 -8.50 -1.77
C GLY A 72 16.29 -8.54 -2.99
N VAL A 73 15.29 -7.64 -3.04
CA VAL A 73 14.32 -7.56 -4.14
C VAL A 73 15.00 -7.28 -5.47
N GLU A 74 15.98 -6.38 -5.51
CA GLU A 74 16.69 -6.03 -6.76
C GLU A 74 17.52 -7.20 -7.32
N LYS A 75 17.74 -8.27 -6.53
CA LYS A 75 18.40 -9.49 -6.98
C LYS A 75 17.43 -10.51 -7.59
N THR A 76 16.14 -10.42 -7.27
CA THR A 76 15.12 -11.41 -7.65
C THR A 76 14.06 -10.86 -8.59
N LEU A 77 13.76 -9.56 -8.51
CA LEU A 77 12.80 -8.84 -9.34
C LEU A 77 13.51 -7.70 -10.10
N LYS A 78 13.15 -7.54 -11.36
CA LYS A 78 13.65 -6.52 -12.28
C LYS A 78 12.55 -5.52 -12.63
N THR A 79 11.36 -6.00 -12.97
CA THR A 79 10.27 -5.17 -13.48
C THR A 79 9.66 -4.32 -12.38
N VAL A 80 9.32 -4.91 -11.24
CA VAL A 80 8.72 -4.19 -10.10
C VAL A 80 9.54 -2.97 -9.67
N PRO A 81 10.84 -3.08 -9.33
CA PRO A 81 11.64 -1.93 -8.92
C PRO A 81 11.95 -0.94 -10.06
N ALA A 82 11.96 -1.38 -11.33
CA ALA A 82 12.13 -0.49 -12.47
C ALA A 82 10.90 0.41 -12.68
N LEU A 83 9.69 -0.14 -12.54
CA LEU A 83 8.45 0.64 -12.62
C LEU A 83 8.33 1.67 -11.49
N VAL A 84 8.94 1.43 -10.32
CA VAL A 84 9.06 2.46 -9.26
C VAL A 84 9.90 3.66 -9.73
N ASP A 85 10.94 3.44 -10.54
CA ASP A 85 11.77 4.52 -11.10
C ASP A 85 10.99 5.35 -12.13
N GLU A 86 10.19 4.70 -12.99
CA GLU A 86 9.36 5.38 -13.99
C GLU A 86 8.34 6.31 -13.34
N GLN A 87 7.75 5.88 -12.22
CA GLN A 87 6.67 6.61 -11.55
C GLN A 87 7.18 7.55 -10.45
N LYS A 88 8.46 7.90 -10.43
CA LYS A 88 9.12 8.57 -9.29
C LYS A 88 8.39 9.80 -8.76
N THR A 89 7.80 10.60 -9.64
CA THR A 89 7.13 11.87 -9.31
C THR A 89 5.62 11.76 -9.17
N GLU A 90 5.03 10.60 -9.46
CA GLU A 90 3.59 10.41 -9.47
C GLU A 90 3.07 10.07 -8.08
N VAL A 91 2.00 10.76 -7.68
CA VAL A 91 1.26 10.56 -6.42
C VAL A 91 -0.22 10.80 -6.68
N ILE A 92 -1.07 9.96 -6.11
CA ILE A 92 -2.52 10.10 -6.19
C ILE A 92 -2.98 11.09 -5.11
N PHE A 93 -3.73 12.11 -5.53
CA PHE A 93 -4.41 13.05 -4.64
C PHE A 93 -5.92 12.90 -4.79
N TYR A 94 -6.65 13.15 -3.72
CA TYR A 94 -8.10 13.34 -3.76
C TYR A 94 -8.38 14.72 -3.19
N ASP A 95 -9.11 15.56 -3.92
CA ASP A 95 -9.46 16.92 -3.49
C ASP A 95 -8.29 17.70 -2.86
N ASN A 96 -7.14 17.70 -3.54
CA ASN A 96 -5.88 18.35 -3.12
C ASN A 96 -5.26 17.88 -1.79
N TYR A 97 -5.71 16.76 -1.21
CA TYR A 97 -5.02 16.11 -0.09
C TYR A 97 -4.50 14.73 -0.48
N LEU A 98 -3.54 14.23 0.31
CA LEU A 98 -3.00 12.89 0.18
C LEU A 98 -3.93 11.90 0.88
N PRO A 99 -4.70 11.08 0.14
CA PRO A 99 -5.65 10.14 0.74
C PRO A 99 -4.92 8.94 1.35
N ILE A 100 -5.57 8.30 2.34
CA ILE A 100 -5.21 6.92 2.69
C ILE A 100 -5.71 5.97 1.60
N LEU A 101 -4.82 5.16 1.03
CA LEU A 101 -5.12 4.22 -0.07
C LEU A 101 -4.82 2.78 0.37
N PRO A 102 -5.69 2.18 1.19
CA PRO A 102 -5.53 0.78 1.59
C PRO A 102 -5.77 -0.14 0.39
N TYR A 103 -5.07 -1.27 0.38
CA TYR A 103 -5.22 -2.32 -0.63
C TYR A 103 -5.18 -3.70 0.04
N PHE A 104 -5.54 -4.73 -0.72
CA PHE A 104 -5.65 -6.10 -0.22
C PHE A 104 -5.58 -7.10 -1.37
N ASN A 105 -5.42 -8.38 -1.03
CA ASN A 105 -5.16 -9.43 -2.02
C ASN A 105 -6.41 -9.76 -2.85
N CYS A 106 -7.54 -10.04 -2.21
CA CYS A 106 -8.74 -10.46 -2.93
C CYS A 106 -10.05 -10.28 -2.15
N SER A 107 -11.17 -10.21 -2.88
CA SER A 107 -12.52 -10.02 -2.34
C SER A 107 -13.48 -11.14 -2.77
N PRO A 108 -14.60 -11.39 -2.05
CA PRO A 108 -15.60 -12.38 -2.42
C PRO A 108 -16.58 -11.86 -3.50
N GLY A 109 -16.15 -10.88 -4.30
CA GLY A 109 -16.96 -10.26 -5.36
C GLY A 109 -17.37 -8.81 -5.09
N PHE A 110 -16.88 -8.20 -4.01
CA PHE A 110 -17.09 -6.78 -3.71
C PHE A 110 -16.05 -6.22 -2.73
N THR A 111 -15.72 -4.94 -2.89
CA THR A 111 -14.99 -4.14 -1.90
C THR A 111 -15.95 -3.57 -0.86
N ARG A 112 -15.45 -3.16 0.32
CA ARG A 112 -16.28 -2.96 1.51
C ARG A 112 -16.62 -1.55 1.95
N SER A 113 -16.27 -0.44 1.33
CA SER A 113 -16.40 0.88 1.98
C SER A 113 -15.62 1.02 3.30
N ALA A 114 -14.93 2.14 3.44
CA ALA A 114 -14.16 2.39 4.65
C ALA A 114 -15.05 2.69 5.87
N LYS A 115 -16.24 3.25 5.65
CA LYS A 115 -17.23 3.46 6.70
C LYS A 115 -17.70 2.14 7.32
N ASP A 116 -18.05 1.15 6.50
CA ASP A 116 -18.63 -0.10 7.00
C ASP A 116 -17.59 -1.03 7.63
N LYS A 117 -16.33 -0.98 7.17
CA LYS A 117 -15.26 -1.82 7.71
C LYS A 117 -14.48 -1.16 8.85
N ARG A 118 -14.27 0.15 8.80
CA ARG A 118 -13.36 0.89 9.70
C ARG A 118 -14.02 2.06 10.41
N GLY A 119 -15.26 2.41 10.09
CA GLY A 119 -15.95 3.57 10.65
C GLY A 119 -15.46 4.92 10.09
N TRP A 120 -14.64 4.94 9.03
CA TRP A 120 -14.10 6.18 8.48
C TRP A 120 -15.16 6.91 7.66
N SER A 121 -15.52 8.12 8.08
CA SER A 121 -16.54 8.96 7.43
C SER A 121 -15.97 10.03 6.49
N ASP A 122 -14.65 10.23 6.52
CA ASP A 122 -13.88 11.24 5.78
C ASP A 122 -13.18 10.68 4.54
N THR A 123 -13.59 9.49 4.08
CA THR A 123 -13.00 8.77 2.95
C THR A 123 -14.04 8.53 1.84
N PRO A 124 -14.56 9.58 1.18
CA PRO A 124 -15.65 9.47 0.18
C PRO A 124 -15.27 8.65 -1.06
N TYR A 125 -13.97 8.44 -1.28
CA TYR A 125 -13.42 7.65 -2.37
C TYR A 125 -13.30 6.15 -2.05
N LEU A 126 -13.43 5.74 -0.78
CA LEU A 126 -13.41 4.34 -0.33
C LEU A 126 -14.84 3.86 -0.13
N VAL A 127 -15.48 3.57 -1.25
CA VAL A 127 -16.88 3.13 -1.34
C VAL A 127 -16.94 1.72 -1.88
N SER A 128 -17.97 0.96 -1.48
CA SER A 128 -18.16 -0.41 -1.96
C SER A 128 -18.32 -0.43 -3.48
N ARG A 129 -17.63 -1.37 -4.11
CA ARG A 129 -17.66 -1.62 -5.56
C ARG A 129 -17.74 -3.12 -5.80
N ILE A 130 -18.39 -3.50 -6.89
CA ILE A 130 -18.37 -4.88 -7.37
C ILE A 130 -16.95 -5.20 -7.82
N ASP A 131 -16.48 -6.38 -7.46
CA ASP A 131 -15.23 -6.95 -7.92
C ASP A 131 -15.55 -8.18 -8.76
N MET A 132 -15.23 -8.12 -10.05
CA MET A 132 -15.55 -9.20 -10.98
C MET A 132 -14.57 -10.37 -10.83
N GLU A 133 -13.39 -10.13 -10.29
CA GLU A 133 -12.32 -11.12 -10.09
C GLU A 133 -12.36 -11.68 -8.67
N LYS A 134 -13.45 -12.39 -8.37
CA LYS A 134 -13.74 -12.89 -7.02
C LYS A 134 -12.81 -14.02 -6.56
N CYS A 135 -12.49 -14.03 -5.28
CA CYS A 135 -12.01 -15.19 -4.54
C CYS A 135 -13.09 -15.77 -3.63
N THR A 136 -12.76 -16.86 -2.95
CA THR A 136 -13.66 -17.51 -1.97
C THR A 136 -13.77 -16.72 -0.67
N ASP A 137 -12.72 -16.01 -0.24
CA ASP A 137 -12.62 -15.41 1.09
C ASP A 137 -12.30 -13.91 1.07
N PHE A 138 -12.78 -13.17 2.08
CA PHE A 138 -12.46 -11.75 2.29
C PHE A 138 -11.28 -11.61 3.27
N ASN A 139 -10.06 -11.71 2.76
CA ASN A 139 -8.84 -11.63 3.57
C ASN A 139 -8.13 -10.27 3.41
N GLY A 140 -7.61 -9.74 4.53
CA GLY A 140 -6.72 -8.55 4.55
C GLY A 140 -7.38 -7.20 4.85
N HIS A 141 -6.70 -6.10 4.50
CA HIS A 141 -7.07 -4.73 4.88
C HIS A 141 -8.24 -4.13 4.09
N GLY A 142 -8.76 -4.85 3.10
CA GLY A 142 -9.60 -4.33 2.02
C GLY A 142 -10.85 -3.55 2.43
N VAL A 143 -11.01 -2.38 1.86
CA VAL A 143 -12.20 -1.52 1.90
C VAL A 143 -12.62 -1.25 0.47
#